data_AF-W4VCW1-F1
#
_entry.id   AF-W4VCW1-F1
#
_cell.length_a   1.000
_cell.length_b   1.000
_cell.length_c   1.000
_cell.angle_alpha   90.00
_cell.angle_beta   90.00
_cell.angle_gamma   90.00
#
_symmetry.space_group_name_H-M   'P 1'
#
loop_
_entity.id
_entity.type
_entity.pdbx_description
1 polymer ?
#
loop_
_entity_poly.entity_id
_entity_poly.type
_entity_poly.pdbx_seq_one_letter_code
_entity_poly.pdbx_strand_id
1 'polypeptide(L)'
;MLIFCVDRLTGIKEAINAAYPKAEVQRCIIHQLRNSFKYVSFKDIKAFSNDFKEVYRAINEEVALEKFCELKNKWGKEYPYAMRSWENNWDVISPFYKFPEEIRRIIYTTNIIEGLHRQYRKVTKTKTMFPSDNSLEKMLYLASMNVVKKWTQRYKNWDRVLSQLMIQYPGRLENYI
;
A
#
# COMPACT_ATOMS: atom_id res chain seq x y z
N MET A 1 6.42 -9.04 -14.35
CA MET A 1 5.80 -8.23 -13.27
C MET A 1 4.43 -7.75 -13.72
N LEU A 2 3.40 -7.86 -12.87
CA LEU A 2 2.03 -7.44 -13.17
C LEU A 2 1.68 -6.07 -12.57
N ILE A 3 1.87 -5.92 -11.26
CA ILE A 3 1.44 -4.75 -10.47
C ILE A 3 2.62 -4.20 -9.67
N PHE A 4 2.80 -2.89 -9.69
CA PHE A 4 3.69 -2.15 -8.79
C PHE A 4 2.86 -1.28 -7.84
N CYS A 5 2.96 -1.54 -6.54
CA CYS A 5 2.38 -0.67 -5.51
C CYS A 5 3.47 0.25 -4.94
N VAL A 6 3.45 1.52 -5.31
CA VAL A 6 4.50 2.48 -4.96
C VAL A 6 3.96 3.70 -4.23
N ASP A 7 4.79 4.30 -3.39
CA ASP A 7 4.50 5.61 -2.82
C ASP A 7 4.80 6.73 -3.84
N ARG A 8 4.49 7.97 -3.48
CA ARG A 8 4.79 9.16 -4.29
C ARG A 8 6.29 9.46 -4.27
N LEU A 9 7.03 8.85 -5.19
CA LEU A 9 8.44 9.14 -5.45
C LEU A 9 8.60 9.76 -6.85
N THR A 10 9.33 10.86 -6.94
CA THR A 10 9.61 11.55 -8.21
C THR A 10 10.35 10.61 -9.16
N GLY A 11 9.88 10.47 -10.40
CA GLY A 11 10.53 9.65 -11.43
C GLY A 11 10.24 8.14 -11.36
N ILE A 12 9.60 7.64 -10.30
CA ILE A 12 9.40 6.18 -10.13
C ILE A 12 8.41 5.63 -11.16
N LYS A 13 7.34 6.37 -11.47
CA LYS A 13 6.29 5.94 -12.40
C LYS A 13 6.86 5.89 -13.81
N GLU A 14 7.64 6.89 -14.17
CA GLU A 14 8.33 7.01 -15.46
C GLU A 14 9.33 5.87 -15.64
N ALA A 15 10.15 5.58 -14.61
CA ALA A 15 11.10 4.47 -14.64
C ALA A 15 10.41 3.10 -14.75
N ILE A 16 9.31 2.89 -14.01
CA ILE A 16 8.53 1.64 -14.11
C ILE A 16 7.92 1.49 -15.51
N ASN A 17 7.33 2.55 -16.06
CA ASN A 17 6.75 2.49 -17.40
C ASN A 17 7.80 2.25 -18.49
N ALA A 18 9.02 2.75 -18.31
CA ALA A 18 10.13 2.51 -19.23
C ALA A 18 10.63 1.05 -19.17
N ALA A 19 10.80 0.48 -17.97
CA ALA A 19 11.33 -0.88 -17.79
C ALA A 19 10.25 -1.97 -17.90
N TYR A 20 9.03 -1.68 -17.50
CA TYR A 20 7.88 -2.60 -17.42
C TYR A 20 6.62 -1.93 -18.00
N PRO A 21 6.57 -1.65 -19.31
CA PRO A 21 5.48 -0.88 -19.93
C PRO A 21 4.10 -1.53 -19.82
N LYS A 22 4.05 -2.85 -19.58
CA LYS A 22 2.80 -3.61 -19.39
C LYS A 22 2.39 -3.74 -17.93
N ALA A 23 3.15 -3.17 -16.98
CA ALA A 23 2.81 -3.29 -15.56
C ALA A 23 1.88 -2.16 -15.13
N GLU A 24 0.92 -2.48 -14.26
CA GLU A 24 0.05 -1.48 -13.67
C GLU A 24 0.73 -0.82 -12.48
N VAL A 25 0.75 0.51 -12.46
CA VAL A 25 1.31 1.29 -11.36
C VAL A 25 0.17 1.78 -10.48
N GLN A 26 0.08 1.23 -9.28
CA GLN A 26 -0.89 1.60 -8.27
C GLN A 26 -0.23 2.46 -7.19
N ARG A 27 -0.83 3.60 -6.84
CA ARG A 27 -0.40 4.34 -5.65
C ARG A 27 -0.77 3.56 -4.39
N CYS A 28 0.18 3.39 -3.48
CA CYS A 28 -0.04 2.63 -2.28
C CYS A 28 -1.05 3.33 -1.36
N ILE A 29 -2.26 2.76 -1.28
CA ILE A 29 -3.36 3.26 -0.44
C ILE A 29 -2.99 3.33 1.04
N ILE A 30 -2.09 2.46 1.50
CA ILE A 30 -1.59 2.48 2.88
C ILE A 30 -0.78 3.73 3.18
N HIS A 31 0.10 4.14 2.28
CA HIS A 31 0.86 5.37 2.46
C HIS A 31 -0.08 6.58 2.43
N GLN A 32 -1.09 6.56 1.55
CA GLN A 32 -2.13 7.60 1.54
C GLN A 32 -2.90 7.68 2.87
N LEU A 33 -3.35 6.55 3.41
CA LEU A 33 -4.04 6.47 4.71
C LEU A 33 -3.15 7.01 5.83
N ARG A 34 -1.89 6.56 5.92
CA ARG A 34 -0.95 7.03 6.95
C ARG A 34 -0.70 8.53 6.87
N ASN A 35 -0.50 9.07 5.66
CA ASN A 35 -0.30 10.49 5.45
C ASN A 35 -1.52 11.31 5.89
N SER A 36 -2.72 10.77 5.65
CA SER A 36 -3.99 11.40 6.07
C SER A 36 -4.17 11.34 7.59
N PHE A 37 -3.79 10.23 8.21
CA PHE A 37 -3.99 9.96 9.64
C PHE A 37 -2.98 10.68 10.53
N LYS A 38 -1.85 11.13 9.98
CA LYS A 38 -0.79 11.82 10.72
C LYS A 38 -1.26 13.06 11.48
N TYR A 39 -2.29 13.73 10.98
CA TYR A 39 -2.82 14.98 11.54
C TYR A 39 -4.17 14.82 12.25
N VAL A 40 -4.61 13.58 12.48
CA VAL A 40 -5.85 13.28 13.19
C VAL A 40 -5.56 13.13 14.67
N SER A 41 -6.44 13.67 15.52
CA SER A 41 -6.27 13.60 16.97
C SER A 41 -6.28 12.13 17.45
N PHE A 42 -5.58 11.84 18.55
CA PHE A 42 -5.61 10.50 19.15
C PHE A 42 -7.01 10.07 19.61
N LYS A 43 -7.88 11.03 19.96
CA LYS A 43 -9.25 10.75 20.38
C LYS A 43 -10.10 10.24 19.20
N ASP A 44 -9.87 10.79 18.02
CA ASP A 44 -10.71 10.52 16.85
C ASP A 44 -10.13 9.46 15.92
N ILE A 45 -8.82 9.20 15.98
CA ILE A 45 -8.13 8.31 15.02
C ILE A 45 -8.78 6.94 14.87
N LYS A 46 -9.32 6.38 15.96
CA LYS A 46 -10.00 5.08 15.92
C LYS A 46 -11.28 5.15 15.09
N ALA A 47 -12.15 6.13 15.38
CA ALA A 47 -13.41 6.35 14.66
C ALA A 47 -13.14 6.74 13.20
N PHE A 48 -12.23 7.70 12.99
CA PHE A 48 -11.79 8.17 11.68
C PHE A 48 -11.26 7.03 10.81
N SER A 49 -10.38 6.17 11.36
CA SER A 49 -9.84 5.04 10.59
C SER A 49 -10.90 4.00 10.24
N ASN A 50 -11.92 3.82 11.09
CA ASN A 50 -13.03 2.92 10.85
C ASN A 50 -13.91 3.43 9.71
N ASP A 51 -14.27 4.71 9.72
CA ASP A 51 -15.03 5.33 8.64
C ASP A 51 -14.26 5.27 7.31
N PHE A 52 -12.93 5.47 7.33
CA PHE A 52 -12.10 5.33 6.14
C PHE A 52 -12.05 3.90 5.58
N LYS A 53 -12.34 2.87 6.38
CA LYS A 53 -12.42 1.49 5.87
C LYS A 53 -13.52 1.34 4.86
N GLU A 54 -14.64 2.04 5.04
CA GLU A 54 -15.77 1.98 4.12
C GLU A 54 -15.40 2.53 2.74
N VAL A 55 -14.49 3.50 2.67
CA VAL A 55 -13.97 4.03 1.41
C VAL A 55 -13.14 2.95 0.70
N TYR A 56 -12.07 2.46 1.31
CA TYR A 56 -11.15 1.55 0.60
C TYR A 56 -11.64 0.11 0.49
N ARG A 57 -12.70 -0.28 1.22
CA ARG A 57 -13.35 -1.59 1.07
C ARG A 57 -14.60 -1.55 0.20
N ALA A 58 -14.98 -0.37 -0.30
CA ALA A 58 -16.08 -0.25 -1.25
C ALA A 58 -15.89 -1.20 -2.44
N ILE A 59 -17.00 -1.69 -2.98
CA ILE A 59 -16.99 -2.71 -4.05
C ILE A 59 -16.47 -2.18 -5.39
N ASN A 60 -16.63 -0.88 -5.63
CA ASN A 60 -16.21 -0.18 -6.85
C ASN A 60 -15.91 1.29 -6.53
N GLU A 61 -15.47 2.04 -7.55
CA GLU A 61 -15.09 3.44 -7.42
C GLU A 61 -16.29 4.34 -7.10
N GLU A 62 -17.47 4.06 -7.67
CA GLU A 62 -18.68 4.86 -7.46
C GLU A 62 -19.13 4.83 -5.99
N VAL A 63 -19.24 3.63 -5.40
CA VAL A 63 -19.57 3.47 -3.98
C VAL A 63 -18.47 4.06 -3.11
N ALA A 64 -17.20 3.97 -3.51
CA ALA A 64 -16.11 4.57 -2.77
C ALA A 64 -16.21 6.11 -2.72
N LEU A 65 -16.60 6.74 -3.82
CA LEU A 65 -16.84 8.19 -3.90
C LEU A 65 -18.00 8.60 -2.99
N GLU A 66 -19.11 7.87 -3.02
CA GLU A 66 -20.25 8.12 -2.12
C GLU A 66 -19.82 8.04 -0.65
N LYS A 67 -19.10 6.98 -0.27
CA LYS A 67 -18.58 6.81 1.09
C LYS A 67 -17.58 7.89 1.46
N PHE A 68 -16.76 8.34 0.51
CA PHE A 68 -15.84 9.44 0.73
C PHE A 68 -16.56 10.78 0.94
N CYS A 69 -17.66 11.04 0.21
CA CYS A 69 -18.51 12.20 0.44
C CYS A 69 -19.18 12.18 1.82
N GLU A 70 -19.73 11.04 2.25
CA GLU A 70 -20.26 10.85 3.61
C GLU A 70 -19.19 11.16 4.67
N LEU A 71 -17.98 10.63 4.48
CA LEU A 71 -16.85 10.85 5.36
C LEU A 71 -16.45 12.32 5.42
N LYS A 72 -16.39 12.99 4.26
CA LYS A 72 -16.10 14.43 4.16
C LYS A 72 -17.16 15.27 4.88
N ASN A 73 -18.44 14.90 4.80
CA ASN A 73 -19.50 15.60 5.54
C ASN A 73 -19.31 15.48 7.06
N LYS A 74 -18.90 14.30 7.53
CA LYS A 74 -18.68 14.03 8.96
C LYS A 74 -17.41 14.68 9.51
N TRP A 75 -16.29 14.54 8.80
CA TRP A 75 -14.96 14.90 9.31
C TRP A 75 -14.32 16.10 8.62
N GLY A 76 -14.87 16.59 7.51
CA GLY A 76 -14.23 17.61 6.68
C GLY A 76 -14.03 18.96 7.37
N LYS A 77 -14.83 19.28 8.39
CA LYS A 77 -14.67 20.50 9.21
C LYS A 77 -13.48 20.39 10.17
N GLU A 78 -13.34 19.25 10.85
CA GLU A 78 -12.26 18.97 11.81
C GLU A 78 -10.93 18.66 11.10
N TYR A 79 -10.99 17.88 10.01
CA TYR A 79 -9.83 17.32 9.33
C TYR A 79 -9.80 17.64 7.81
N PRO A 80 -9.85 18.94 7.41
CA PRO A 80 -9.91 19.35 6.00
C PRO A 80 -8.65 18.97 5.20
N TYR A 81 -7.50 18.82 5.86
CA TYR A 81 -6.27 18.39 5.20
C TYR A 81 -6.38 16.94 4.70
N ALA A 82 -6.93 16.04 5.51
CA ALA A 82 -7.08 14.64 5.13
C ALA A 82 -8.03 14.50 3.93
N MET A 83 -9.13 15.26 3.90
CA MET A 83 -10.07 15.24 2.77
C MET A 83 -9.41 15.76 1.49
N ARG A 84 -8.79 16.94 1.54
CA ARG A 84 -8.10 17.53 0.39
C ARG A 84 -6.99 16.63 -0.15
N SER A 85 -6.26 15.94 0.73
CA SER A 85 -5.23 14.98 0.31
C SER A 85 -5.83 13.84 -0.51
N TRP A 86 -7.00 13.33 -0.16
CA TRP A 86 -7.66 12.27 -0.93
C TRP A 86 -8.26 12.79 -2.23
N GLU A 87 -8.92 13.95 -2.21
CA GLU A 87 -9.48 14.59 -3.42
C GLU A 87 -8.40 14.82 -4.48
N ASN A 88 -7.27 15.40 -4.07
CA ASN A 88 -6.17 15.73 -4.98
C ASN A 88 -5.42 14.51 -5.53
N ASN A 89 -5.60 13.33 -4.92
CA ASN A 89 -4.91 12.10 -5.32
C ASN A 89 -5.90 11.00 -5.72
N TRP A 90 -7.19 11.32 -5.91
CA TRP A 90 -8.21 10.31 -6.17
C TRP A 90 -7.93 9.54 -7.47
N ASP A 91 -7.53 10.25 -8.52
CA ASP A 91 -7.16 9.72 -9.84
C ASP A 91 -6.08 8.63 -9.81
N VAL A 92 -5.14 8.74 -8.88
CA VAL A 92 -4.03 7.79 -8.71
C VAL A 92 -4.31 6.73 -7.65
N ILE A 93 -5.35 6.91 -6.83
CA ILE A 93 -5.80 5.93 -5.83
C ILE A 93 -6.86 5.02 -6.43
N SER A 94 -7.88 5.58 -7.10
CA SER A 94 -9.06 4.86 -7.58
C SER A 94 -8.81 3.70 -8.55
N PRO A 95 -7.71 3.64 -9.34
CA PRO A 95 -7.37 2.44 -10.11
C PRO A 95 -7.27 1.18 -9.25
N PHE A 96 -7.08 1.31 -7.94
CA PHE A 96 -7.15 0.23 -6.97
C PHE A 96 -8.46 -0.57 -7.03
N TYR A 97 -9.60 0.07 -7.33
CA TYR A 97 -10.91 -0.59 -7.43
C TYR A 97 -11.06 -1.47 -8.67
N LYS A 98 -10.14 -1.40 -9.64
CA LYS A 98 -10.08 -2.33 -10.77
C LYS A 98 -9.70 -3.74 -10.33
N PHE A 99 -9.05 -3.87 -9.18
CA PHE A 99 -8.65 -5.16 -8.65
C PHE A 99 -9.82 -5.82 -7.89
N PRO A 100 -10.01 -7.14 -8.02
CA PRO A 100 -10.93 -7.89 -7.19
C PRO A 100 -10.49 -7.87 -5.72
N GLU A 101 -11.42 -8.15 -4.81
CA GLU A 101 -11.22 -8.05 -3.36
C GLU A 101 -10.02 -8.88 -2.87
N GLU A 102 -9.80 -10.07 -3.46
CA GLU A 102 -8.67 -10.95 -3.15
C GLU A 102 -7.32 -10.25 -3.36
N ILE A 103 -7.18 -9.50 -4.47
CA ILE A 103 -5.96 -8.76 -4.81
C ILE A 103 -5.90 -7.47 -3.99
N ARG A 104 -7.03 -6.75 -3.86
CA ARG A 104 -7.11 -5.51 -3.08
C ARG A 104 -6.64 -5.73 -1.65
N ARG A 105 -7.06 -6.81 -1.01
CA ARG A 105 -6.64 -7.17 0.35
C ARG A 105 -5.14 -7.32 0.52
N ILE A 106 -4.43 -7.78 -0.51
CA ILE A 106 -2.97 -7.83 -0.51
C ILE A 106 -2.40 -6.41 -0.60
N ILE A 107 -2.95 -5.57 -1.49
CA ILE A 107 -2.51 -4.20 -1.72
C ILE A 107 -2.67 -3.32 -0.47
N TYR A 108 -3.81 -3.40 0.23
CA TYR A 108 -4.06 -2.59 1.43
C TYR A 108 -3.66 -3.28 2.74
N THR A 109 -3.03 -4.45 2.74
CA THR A 109 -2.51 -4.99 4.01
C THR A 109 -1.21 -4.29 4.39
N THR A 110 -1.13 -3.77 5.62
CA THR A 110 0.10 -3.15 6.13
C THR A 110 1.07 -4.16 6.72
N ASN A 111 0.59 -5.36 7.07
CA ASN A 111 1.30 -6.31 7.93
C ASN A 111 2.69 -6.71 7.39
N ILE A 112 2.81 -6.92 6.08
CA ILE A 112 4.07 -7.36 5.45
C ILE A 112 5.11 -6.22 5.51
N ILE A 113 4.72 -5.02 5.05
CA ILE A 113 5.61 -3.86 4.99
C ILE A 113 5.94 -3.32 6.39
N GLU A 114 4.96 -3.24 7.30
CA GLU A 114 5.19 -2.85 8.69
C GLU A 114 6.05 -3.86 9.44
N GLY A 115 5.82 -5.15 9.19
CA GLY A 115 6.64 -6.23 9.73
C GLY A 115 8.11 -6.05 9.36
N LEU A 116 8.40 -5.78 8.08
CA LEU A 116 9.75 -5.52 7.58
C LEU A 116 10.35 -4.24 8.19
N HIS A 117 9.63 -3.11 8.10
CA HIS A 117 10.07 -1.84 8.68
C HIS A 117 10.34 -1.92 10.18
N ARG A 118 9.55 -2.70 10.92
CA ARG A 118 9.78 -2.95 12.35
C ARG A 118 11.10 -3.67 12.59
N GLN A 119 11.47 -4.64 11.75
CA GLN A 119 12.77 -5.32 11.90
C GLN A 119 13.93 -4.38 11.58
N TYR A 120 13.81 -3.54 10.54
CA TYR A 120 14.82 -2.53 10.24
C TYR A 120 14.99 -1.53 11.39
N ARG A 121 13.89 -0.93 11.89
CA ARG A 121 13.95 -0.04 13.05
C ARG A 121 14.54 -0.72 14.29
N LYS A 122 14.28 -2.02 14.49
CA LYS A 122 14.82 -2.76 15.64
C LYS A 122 16.35 -2.88 15.59
N VAL A 123 16.94 -3.09 14.41
CA VAL A 123 18.41 -3.22 14.28
C VAL A 123 19.11 -1.87 14.24
N THR A 124 18.43 -0.83 13.73
CA THR A 124 19.02 0.52 13.65
C THR A 124 18.83 1.36 14.91
N LYS A 125 17.84 1.08 15.78
CA LYS A 125 17.53 1.94 16.94
C LYS A 125 18.69 2.20 17.91
N THR A 126 19.67 1.30 17.98
CA THR A 126 20.83 1.42 18.89
C THR A 126 21.99 2.18 18.25
N LYS A 127 21.89 2.53 16.97
CA LYS A 127 22.91 3.22 16.20
C LYS A 127 22.42 4.64 15.93
N THR A 128 23.09 5.63 16.53
CA THR A 128 22.81 7.05 16.28
C THR A 128 23.41 7.54 14.97
N MET A 129 24.50 6.92 14.51
CA MET A 129 25.18 7.25 13.26
C MET A 129 25.77 5.98 12.63
N PHE A 130 25.87 5.98 11.29
CA PHE A 130 26.57 4.97 10.52
C PHE A 130 27.83 5.59 9.89
N PRO A 131 28.99 4.90 9.92
CA PRO A 131 30.24 5.43 9.38
C PRO A 131 30.26 5.52 7.85
N SER A 132 29.41 4.76 7.14
CA SER A 132 29.26 4.80 5.69
C SER A 132 27.95 4.15 5.25
N ASP A 133 27.52 4.43 4.02
CA ASP A 133 26.32 3.81 3.42
C ASP A 133 26.44 2.29 3.37
N ASN A 134 27.61 1.76 3.01
CA ASN A 134 27.89 0.31 2.99
C ASN A 134 27.68 -0.35 4.36
N SER A 135 27.97 0.37 5.46
CA SER A 135 27.77 -0.16 6.81
C SER A 135 26.28 -0.30 7.15
N LEU A 136 25.46 0.67 6.73
CA LEU A 136 24.00 0.61 6.86
C LEU A 136 23.43 -0.48 5.96
N GLU A 137 23.86 -0.53 4.69
CA GLU A 137 23.43 -1.53 3.72
C GLU A 137 23.69 -2.95 4.23
N LYS A 138 24.91 -3.24 4.71
CA LYS A 138 25.24 -4.56 5.29
C LYS A 138 24.32 -4.91 6.45
N MET A 139 24.00 -3.95 7.32
CA MET A 139 23.08 -4.19 8.44
C MET A 139 21.65 -4.49 7.97
N LEU A 140 21.12 -3.70 7.03
CA LEU A 140 19.79 -3.91 6.46
C LEU A 140 19.71 -5.22 5.68
N TYR A 141 20.77 -5.59 4.95
CA TYR A 141 20.89 -6.87 4.25
C TYR A 141 20.79 -8.05 5.23
N LEU A 142 21.61 -8.04 6.30
CA LEU A 142 21.57 -9.09 7.33
C LEU A 142 20.21 -9.17 8.04
N ALA A 143 19.58 -8.03 8.30
CA ALA A 143 18.22 -7.99 8.85
C ALA A 143 17.22 -8.63 7.87
N SER A 144 17.31 -8.30 6.58
CA SER A 144 16.46 -8.85 5.52
C SER A 144 16.60 -10.36 5.41
N MET A 145 17.83 -10.90 5.42
CA MET A 145 18.06 -12.34 5.41
C MET A 145 17.37 -13.04 6.60
N ASN A 146 17.41 -12.43 7.79
CA ASN A 146 16.74 -12.98 8.96
C ASN A 146 15.21 -12.90 8.88
N VAL A 147 14.66 -11.89 8.20
CA VAL A 147 13.23 -11.81 7.91
C VAL A 147 12.81 -12.90 6.92
N VAL A 148 13.53 -13.04 5.81
CA VAL A 148 13.22 -14.01 4.75
C VAL A 148 13.23 -15.44 5.27
N LYS A 149 14.15 -15.80 6.18
CA LYS A 149 14.16 -17.11 6.86
C LYS A 149 12.83 -17.47 7.56
N LYS A 150 12.03 -16.46 7.95
CA LYS A 150 10.74 -16.66 8.62
C LYS A 150 9.55 -16.62 7.65
N TRP A 151 9.75 -16.22 6.40
CA TRP A 151 8.71 -16.15 5.38
C TRP A 151 8.53 -17.51 4.69
N THR A 152 8.13 -18.51 5.47
CA THR A 152 7.92 -19.88 4.99
C THR A 152 6.45 -20.16 4.63
N GLN A 153 5.53 -19.33 5.09
CA GLN A 153 4.09 -19.50 4.86
C GLN A 153 3.65 -18.83 3.56
N ARG A 154 2.89 -19.56 2.74
CA ARG A 154 2.19 -19.01 1.58
C ARG A 154 1.07 -18.07 2.03
N TYR A 155 0.80 -17.05 1.22
CA TYR A 155 -0.34 -16.16 1.46
C TYR A 155 -1.65 -16.96 1.48
N LYS A 156 -2.54 -16.65 2.43
CA LYS A 156 -3.82 -17.36 2.58
C LYS A 156 -4.70 -17.14 1.34
N ASN A 157 -5.38 -18.20 0.88
CA ASN A 157 -6.25 -18.19 -0.31
C ASN A 157 -5.53 -17.76 -1.60
N TRP A 158 -4.21 -18.02 -1.70
CA TRP A 158 -3.43 -17.64 -2.86
C TRP A 158 -3.92 -18.29 -4.17
N ASP A 159 -4.49 -19.48 -4.10
CA ASP A 159 -5.18 -20.13 -5.21
C ASP A 159 -6.24 -19.23 -5.85
N ARG A 160 -7.10 -18.59 -5.03
CA ARG A 160 -8.11 -17.64 -5.52
C ARG A 160 -7.49 -16.38 -6.10
N VAL A 161 -6.45 -15.85 -5.45
CA VAL A 161 -5.71 -14.68 -5.93
C VAL A 161 -5.09 -14.97 -7.30
N LEU A 162 -4.46 -16.13 -7.45
CA LEU A 162 -3.82 -16.55 -8.69
C LEU A 162 -4.85 -16.67 -9.82
N SER A 163 -6.00 -17.30 -9.56
CA SER A 163 -7.08 -17.40 -10.55
C SER A 163 -7.58 -16.02 -11.01
N GLN A 164 -7.76 -15.09 -10.08
CA GLN A 164 -8.15 -13.72 -10.42
C GLN A 164 -7.08 -12.98 -11.25
N LEU A 165 -5.79 -13.16 -10.90
CA LEU A 165 -4.69 -12.60 -11.69
C LEU A 165 -4.62 -13.19 -13.10
N MET A 166 -4.90 -14.49 -13.27
CA MET A 166 -4.94 -15.12 -14.61
C MET A 166 -6.07 -14.55 -15.47
N ILE A 167 -7.24 -14.31 -14.89
CA ILE A 167 -8.38 -13.71 -15.59
C ILE A 167 -8.08 -12.26 -15.98
N GLN A 168 -7.52 -11.48 -15.05
CA GLN A 168 -7.24 -10.05 -15.27
C GLN A 168 -6.05 -9.83 -16.22
N TYR A 169 -5.10 -10.76 -16.26
CA TYR A 169 -3.87 -10.65 -17.07
C TYR A 169 -3.65 -11.89 -17.96
N PRO A 170 -4.52 -12.10 -18.97
CA PRO A 170 -4.47 -13.28 -19.83
C PRO A 170 -3.12 -13.40 -20.55
N GLY A 171 -2.58 -14.62 -20.67
CA GLY A 171 -1.30 -14.90 -21.33
C GLY A 171 -0.04 -14.41 -20.59
N ARG A 172 -0.17 -13.76 -19.42
CA ARG A 172 1.00 -13.21 -18.70
C ARG A 172 1.60 -14.12 -17.65
N LEU A 173 0.84 -15.10 -17.17
CA LEU A 173 1.22 -15.99 -16.07
C LEU A 173 1.40 -17.45 -16.47
N GLU A 174 0.96 -17.84 -17.68
CA GLU A 174 0.94 -19.25 -18.15
C GLU A 174 2.32 -19.92 -18.10
N ASN A 175 3.40 -19.16 -18.36
CA ASN A 175 4.77 -19.69 -18.33
C ASN A 175 5.38 -19.80 -16.92
N TYR A 176 4.66 -19.41 -15.87
CA TYR A 176 5.15 -19.31 -14.48
C TYR A 176 4.35 -20.14 -13.49
N ILE A 177 3.38 -20.90 -13.97
CA ILE A 177 2.55 -21.84 -13.21
C ILE A 177 3.07 -23.24 -13.50
#